data_AF-A0A821M6E6-F1
#
_entry.id   AF-A0A821M6E6-F1
#
_cell.length_a   1.000
_cell.length_b   1.000
_cell.length_c   1.000
_cell.angle_alpha   90.00
_cell.angle_beta   90.00
_cell.angle_gamma   90.00
#
_symmetry.space_group_name_H-M   'P 1'
#
loop_
_entity.id
_entity.type
_entity.pdbx_description
1 polymer ?
#
loop_
_entity_poly.entity_id
_entity_poly.type
_entity_poly.pdbx_seq_one_letter_code
_entity_poly.pdbx_strand_id
1 'polypeptide(L)'
;MRLRLYLDGDGNAKRTHMSLFFVLMRGEYDAILHFPFSFKITFALLDQTSHQQHIIDSFRPDGKSSSFQRPRSDMNIASGIPKFVPLTIIQ
;
A
#
# COMPACT_ATOMS: atom_id res chain seq x y z
N MET A 1 5.45 -6.69 7.62
CA MET A 1 4.77 -5.74 6.70
C MET A 1 3.26 -5.89 6.87
N ARG A 2 2.46 -4.86 6.57
CA ARG A 2 0.98 -4.97 6.53
C ARG A 2 0.37 -4.03 5.50
N LEU A 3 -0.92 -4.21 5.24
CA LEU A 3 -1.74 -3.28 4.46
C LEU A 3 -2.64 -2.45 5.38
N ARG A 4 -2.94 -1.23 4.94
CA ARG A 4 -3.98 -0.38 5.51
C ARG A 4 -4.95 0.00 4.40
N LEU A 5 -6.20 -0.34 4.59
CA LEU A 5 -7.28 -0.13 3.63
C LEU A 5 -8.29 0.87 4.19
N TYR A 6 -8.71 1.83 3.35
CA TYR A 6 -9.81 2.74 3.65
C TYR A 6 -10.92 2.51 2.62
N LEU A 7 -12.00 1.87 3.05
CA LEU A 7 -13.11 1.49 2.17
C LEU A 7 -13.82 2.70 1.55
N ASP A 8 -13.95 3.79 2.30
CA ASP A 8 -14.54 5.07 1.83
C ASP A 8 -13.45 6.11 1.47
N GLY A 9 -12.22 5.66 1.23
CA GLY A 9 -11.09 6.50 0.84
C GLY A 9 -10.46 7.32 1.97
N ASP A 10 -9.29 7.87 1.68
CA ASP A 10 -8.48 8.73 2.58
C ASP A 10 -8.05 10.03 1.87
N GLY A 11 -7.89 11.10 2.65
CA GLY A 11 -7.46 12.41 2.13
C GLY A 11 -8.34 12.94 0.99
N ASN A 12 -7.71 13.25 -0.15
CA ASN A 12 -8.38 13.78 -1.35
C ASN A 12 -9.14 12.71 -2.16
N ALA A 13 -9.10 11.45 -1.75
CA ALA A 13 -9.80 10.33 -2.40
C ALA A 13 -11.08 9.93 -1.64
N LYS A 14 -11.31 10.49 -0.46
CA LYS A 14 -12.46 10.20 0.40
C LYS A 14 -13.79 10.33 -0.37
N ARG A 15 -14.68 9.35 -0.20
CA ARG A 15 -15.99 9.22 -0.89
C ARG A 15 -15.95 9.09 -2.41
N THR A 16 -14.78 8.93 -3.01
CA THR A 16 -14.67 8.77 -4.47
C THR A 16 -13.93 7.50 -4.85
N HIS A 17 -12.95 7.09 -4.05
CA HIS A 17 -12.15 5.89 -4.29
C HIS A 17 -11.94 5.14 -2.97
N MET A 18 -11.70 3.84 -3.06
CA MET A 18 -11.05 3.06 -2.02
C MET A 18 -9.55 3.38 -2.04
N SER A 19 -8.95 3.60 -0.86
CA SER A 19 -7.53 3.90 -0.73
C SER A 19 -6.76 2.75 -0.10
N LEU A 20 -5.60 2.41 -0.67
CA LEU A 20 -4.79 1.27 -0.23
C LEU A 20 -3.35 1.70 0.04
N PHE A 21 -2.84 1.38 1.23
CA PHE A 21 -1.50 1.74 1.66
C PHE A 21 -0.72 0.55 2.18
N PHE A 22 0.56 0.52 1.84
CA PHE A 22 1.56 -0.38 2.41
C PHE A 22 2.17 0.25 3.67
N VAL A 23 2.42 -0.59 4.67
CA VAL A 23 3.09 -0.19 5.91
C VAL A 23 4.25 -1.13 6.17
N LEU A 24 5.47 -0.56 6.17
CA LEU A 24 6.65 -1.24 6.64
C LEU A 24 6.59 -1.31 8.17
N MET A 25 6.71 -2.53 8.70
CA MET A 25 6.62 -2.83 10.12
C MET A 25 8.01 -3.19 10.64
N ARG A 26 8.29 -2.90 11.91
CA ARG A 26 9.51 -3.39 12.56
C ARG A 26 9.54 -4.91 12.56
N GLY A 27 10.63 -5.48 12.07
CA GLY A 27 10.90 -6.91 12.07
C GLY A 27 11.92 -7.28 13.14
N GLU A 28 11.86 -8.54 13.61
CA GLU A 28 12.87 -9.11 14.51
C GLU A 28 14.27 -9.12 13.87
N TYR A 29 14.33 -9.29 12.55
CA TYR A 29 15.57 -9.44 11.78
C TYR A 29 15.99 -8.16 11.03
N ASP A 30 15.46 -6.99 11.39
CA ASP A 30 15.79 -5.71 10.73
C ASP A 30 17.28 -5.35 10.77
N ALA A 31 18.08 -5.98 11.64
CA ALA A 31 19.52 -5.76 11.71
C ALA A 31 20.31 -6.34 10.51
N ILE A 32 19.76 -7.37 9.84
CA ILE A 32 20.41 -8.05 8.70
C ILE A 32 19.75 -7.75 7.36
N LEU A 33 18.65 -6.97 7.37
CA LEU A 33 17.94 -6.58 6.15
C LEU A 33 18.50 -5.27 5.58
N HIS A 34 18.42 -5.12 4.27
CA HIS A 34 18.83 -3.92 3.56
C HIS A 34 17.76 -2.82 3.67
N PHE A 35 18.20 -1.58 3.90
CA PHE A 35 17.35 -0.40 3.92
C PHE A 35 17.99 0.75 3.13
N PRO A 36 17.18 1.67 2.53
CA PRO A 36 15.72 1.68 2.56
C PRO A 36 15.10 0.52 1.75
N PHE A 37 13.90 0.10 2.14
CA PHE A 37 13.13 -0.92 1.42
C PHE A 37 12.87 -0.43 0.00
N SER A 38 13.33 -1.18 -1.01
CA SER A 38 13.35 -0.73 -2.42
C SER A 38 12.65 -1.69 -3.39
N PHE A 39 12.05 -2.77 -2.88
CA PHE A 39 11.33 -3.72 -3.72
C PHE A 39 10.05 -3.10 -4.29
N LYS A 40 9.75 -3.38 -5.56
CA LYS A 40 8.51 -2.96 -6.20
C LYS A 40 7.32 -3.50 -5.40
N ILE A 41 6.39 -2.62 -5.03
CA ILE A 41 5.15 -2.97 -4.35
C ILE A 41 4.06 -3.02 -5.39
N THR A 42 3.36 -4.15 -5.48
CA THR A 42 2.20 -4.34 -6.37
C THR A 42 0.99 -4.67 -5.50
N PHE A 43 -0.09 -3.94 -5.70
CA PHE A 43 -1.40 -4.23 -5.14
C PHE A 43 -2.28 -4.86 -6.21
N ALA A 44 -3.14 -5.78 -5.79
CA ALA A 44 -4.14 -6.39 -6.64
C ALA A 44 -5.47 -6.45 -5.89
N LEU A 45 -6.53 -5.91 -6.49
CA LEU A 45 -7.91 -6.21 -6.13
C LEU A 45 -8.39 -7.32 -7.06
N LEU A 46 -8.67 -8.48 -6.48
CA LEU A 46 -9.02 -9.66 -7.25
C LEU A 46 -10.51 -9.65 -7.59
N ASP A 47 -10.82 -9.49 -8.87
CA ASP A 47 -12.11 -9.87 -9.43
C ASP A 47 -12.40 -11.36 -9.17
N GLN A 48 -13.52 -11.63 -8.49
CA GLN A 48 -13.97 -12.98 -8.10
C GLN A 48 -14.95 -13.59 -9.11
N THR A 49 -15.25 -12.90 -10.20
CA THR A 49 -16.09 -13.43 -11.29
C THR A 49 -15.29 -14.36 -12.21
N SER A 50 -15.98 -14.99 -13.17
CA SER A 50 -15.33 -15.76 -14.23
C SER A 50 -14.48 -14.91 -15.18
N HIS A 51 -14.65 -13.58 -15.18
CA HIS A 51 -13.91 -12.67 -16.05
C HIS A 51 -12.46 -12.43 -15.60
N GLN A 52 -12.17 -12.61 -14.30
CA GLN A 52 -10.84 -12.46 -13.70
C GLN A 52 -10.14 -11.12 -14.06
N GLN A 53 -10.91 -10.04 -14.19
CA GLN A 53 -10.39 -8.70 -14.47
C GLN A 53 -9.90 -8.01 -13.20
N HIS A 54 -8.78 -8.49 -12.67
CA HIS A 54 -8.17 -7.91 -11.48
C HIS A 54 -7.68 -6.48 -11.71
N ILE A 55 -7.88 -5.60 -10.73
CA ILE A 55 -7.31 -4.25 -10.74
C ILE A 55 -5.94 -4.32 -10.09
N ILE A 56 -4.90 -4.02 -10.87
CA ILE A 56 -3.50 -4.12 -10.43
C ILE A 56 -2.86 -2.75 -10.58
N ASP A 57 -2.23 -2.28 -9.51
CA ASP A 57 -1.41 -1.07 -9.55
C ASP A 57 -0.14 -1.28 -8.72
N SER A 58 0.92 -0.58 -9.06
CA SER A 58 2.22 -0.79 -8.44
C SER A 58 3.05 0.48 -8.41
N PHE A 59 3.91 0.57 -7.40
CA PHE A 59 4.89 1.66 -7.31
C PHE A 59 6.24 1.14 -6.83
N ARG A 60 7.29 1.90 -7.11
CA ARG A 60 8.61 1.68 -6.53
C ARG A 60 8.79 2.60 -5.32
N PRO A 61 9.14 2.07 -4.14
CA PRO A 61 9.46 2.88 -2.97
C PRO A 61 10.49 3.96 -3.27
N ASP A 62 10.24 5.19 -2.82
CA ASP A 62 11.23 6.25 -2.83
C ASP A 62 12.17 6.08 -1.63
N GLY A 63 13.46 5.83 -1.90
CA GLY A 63 14.47 5.67 -0.86
C GLY A 63 14.71 6.92 0.00
N LYS A 64 14.20 8.10 -0.37
CA LYS A 64 14.22 9.31 0.47
C LYS A 64 13.03 9.41 1.41
N SER A 65 11.95 8.66 1.17
CA SER A 65 10.75 8.68 2.01
C SER A 65 11.00 7.98 3.34
N SER A 66 10.47 8.57 4.42
CA SER A 66 10.51 7.99 5.76
C SER A 66 9.71 6.69 5.88
N SER A 67 8.73 6.47 4.99
CA SER A 67 7.91 5.25 4.94
C SER A 67 8.71 3.98 4.70
N PHE A 68 9.86 4.07 4.04
CA PHE A 68 10.65 2.91 3.61
C PHE A 68 12.02 2.80 4.30
N GLN A 69 12.32 3.71 5.23
CA GLN A 69 13.52 3.61 6.05
C GLN A 69 13.41 2.44 7.04
N ARG A 70 14.55 2.05 7.63
CA ARG A 70 14.57 1.10 8.73
C ARG A 70 13.61 1.53 9.85
N PRO A 71 12.61 0.71 10.23
CA PRO A 71 11.66 1.07 11.26
C PRO A 71 12.33 1.40 12.59
N ARG A 72 11.92 2.53 13.20
CA ARG A 72 12.33 2.95 14.56
C ARG A 72 11.23 2.74 15.61
N SER A 73 9.99 2.58 15.15
CA SER A 73 8.79 2.25 15.91
C SER A 73 8.15 0.99 15.32
N ASP A 74 7.06 0.48 15.90
CA ASP A 74 6.38 -0.73 15.42
C ASP A 74 5.96 -0.65 13.95
N MET A 75 5.66 0.56 13.48
CA MET A 75 5.23 0.85 12.11
C MET A 75 5.80 2.18 11.62
N ASN A 76 6.17 2.23 10.34
CA ASN A 76 6.43 3.47 9.62
C ASN A 76 5.13 4.14 9.18
N ILE A 77 5.25 5.36 8.64
CA ILE A 77 4.15 6.07 7.98
C ILE A 77 3.70 5.26 6.76
N ALA A 78 2.39 5.09 6.61
CA ALA A 78 1.80 4.36 5.49
C ALA A 78 2.07 5.08 4.15
N SER A 79 2.35 4.33 3.09
CA SER A 79 2.55 4.86 1.74
C SER A 79 1.91 3.94 0.71
N GLY A 80 1.26 4.52 -0.30
CA GLY A 80 0.48 3.75 -1.27
C GLY A 80 -0.31 4.63 -2.21
N ILE A 81 -1.52 4.18 -2.55
CA ILE A 81 -2.30 4.71 -3.67
C ILE A 81 -3.63 5.23 -3.12
N PRO A 82 -3.76 6.56 -2.89
CA PRO A 82 -5.00 7.14 -2.38
C PRO A 82 -6.20 6.86 -3.30
N LYS A 83 -5.99 6.90 -4.62
CA LYS A 83 -7.04 6.64 -5.63
C LYS A 83 -6.85 5.26 -6.25
N PHE A 84 -6.89 4.19 -5.46
CA PHE A 84 -6.59 2.84 -5.94
C PHE A 84 -7.70 2.30 -6.85
N VAL A 85 -8.97 2.37 -6.41
CA VAL A 85 -10.12 1.96 -7.24
C VAL A 85 -11.31 2.90 -6.98
N PRO A 86 -11.96 3.46 -8.03
CA PRO A 86 -13.18 4.24 -7.87
C PRO A 86 -14.29 3.44 -7.19
N LEU A 87 -15.01 4.06 -6.26
CA LEU A 87 -16.11 3.38 -5.53
C LEU A 87 -17.22 2.91 -6.48
N THR A 88 -17.43 3.59 -7.60
CA THR A 88 -18.41 3.23 -8.63
C THR A 88 -18.15 1.89 -9.31
N ILE A 89 -16.97 1.30 -9.13
CA ILE A 89 -16.62 -0.02 -9.69
C ILE A 89 -16.96 -1.15 -8.68
N ILE A 90 -17.10 -0.80 -7.40
CA ILE A 90 -17.18 -1.75 -6.27
C ILE A 90 -18.55 -1.70 -5.57
N GLN A 91 -19.34 -0.67 -5.85
CA GLN A 91 -20.72 -0.45 -5.38
C GLN A 91 -21.70 -0.82 -6.49
#